data_AF-A0A1M7SL06-F1
#
_entry.id   AF-A0A1M7SL06-F1
#
_cell.length_a   1.000
_cell.length_b   1.000
_cell.length_c   1.000
_cell.angle_alpha   90.00
_cell.angle_beta   90.00
_cell.angle_gamma   90.00
#
_symmetry.space_group_name_H-M   'P 1'
#
loop_
_entity.id
_entity.type
_entity.pdbx_description
1 polymer ?
#
loop_
_entity_poly.entity_id
_entity_poly.type
_entity_poly.pdbx_seq_one_letter_code
_entity_poly.pdbx_strand_id
1 'polypeptide(L)'
;MIRNAVGMLPFVLMLVMLIMHLALPDKTFSKEERRYLAQWPVFHIEEVIDGSYGSKVESYFSDQFPFRNFWIQIEERLRGFL
;
A
#
# COMPACT_ATOMS: atom_id res chain seq x y z
N MET A 1 24.71 -10.18 20.27
CA MET A 1 23.28 -9.79 20.38
C MET A 1 22.88 -8.71 19.38
N ILE A 2 23.64 -7.60 19.25
CA ILE A 2 23.28 -6.48 18.34
C ILE A 2 23.18 -6.89 16.85
N ARG A 3 24.07 -7.75 16.34
CA ARG A 3 24.04 -8.23 14.94
C ARG A 3 22.74 -8.92 14.54
N ASN A 4 22.11 -9.66 15.45
CA ASN A 4 20.84 -10.35 15.19
C ASN A 4 19.64 -9.39 15.29
N ALA A 5 19.74 -8.37 16.15
CA ALA A 5 18.70 -7.34 16.31
C ALA A 5 18.56 -6.46 15.07
N VAL A 6 19.67 -6.11 14.40
CA VAL A 6 19.63 -5.33 13.14
C VAL A 6 18.89 -6.10 12.03
N GLY A 7 19.06 -7.43 11.97
CA GLY A 7 18.34 -8.27 11.00
C GLY A 7 16.82 -8.32 11.22
N MET A 8 16.33 -8.00 12.43
CA MET A 8 14.90 -7.98 12.74
C MET A 8 14.22 -6.66 12.36
N LEU A 9 14.98 -5.59 12.15
CA LEU A 9 14.46 -4.25 11.84
C LEU A 9 13.44 -4.23 10.67
N PRO A 10 13.70 -4.85 9.49
CA PRO A 10 12.72 -4.85 8.40
C PRO A 10 11.42 -5.58 8.76
N PHE A 11 11.50 -6.65 9.56
CA PHE A 11 10.32 -7.39 10.01
C PHE A 11 9.47 -6.58 10.98
N VAL A 12 10.11 -5.88 11.91
CA VAL A 12 9.42 -4.96 12.82
C VAL A 12 8.77 -3.82 12.02
N LEU A 13 9.48 -3.25 11.04
CA LEU A 13 8.93 -2.21 10.18
C LEU A 13 7.70 -2.71 9.41
N MET A 14 7.76 -3.88 8.77
CA MET A 14 6.61 -4.47 8.08
C MET A 14 5.43 -4.69 9.02
N LEU A 15 5.67 -5.16 10.24
CA LEU A 15 4.61 -5.35 11.24
C LEU A 15 3.96 -4.02 11.64
N VAL A 16 4.75 -2.96 11.87
CA VAL A 16 4.21 -1.63 12.19
C VAL A 16 3.39 -1.08 11.01
N MET A 17 3.86 -1.24 9.77
CA MET A 17 3.11 -0.83 8.58
C MET A 17 1.79 -1.59 8.45
N LEU A 18 1.78 -2.90 8.72
CA LEU A 18 0.54 -3.70 8.73
C LEU A 18 -0.44 -3.20 9.79
N ILE A 19 0.02 -2.97 11.02
CA ILE A 19 -0.84 -2.46 12.10
C ILE A 19 -1.42 -1.10 11.73
N MET A 20 -0.62 -0.19 11.15
CA MET A 20 -1.11 1.12 10.72
C MET A 20 -2.13 1.01 9.60
N HIS A 21 -1.93 0.13 8.63
CA HIS A 21 -2.89 -0.09 7.55
C HIS A 21 -4.24 -0.57 8.09
N LEU A 22 -4.25 -1.43 9.11
CA LEU A 22 -5.49 -1.91 9.74
C LEU A 22 -6.13 -0.87 10.68
N ALA A 23 -5.34 0.00 11.30
CA ALA A 23 -5.81 0.97 12.29
C ALA A 23 -6.29 2.29 11.67
N LEU A 24 -5.74 2.68 10.51
CA LEU A 24 -6.09 3.92 9.83
C LEU A 24 -7.37 3.73 9.00
N PRO A 25 -8.25 4.73 8.96
CA PRO A 25 -9.43 4.67 8.10
C PRO A 25 -9.05 4.80 6.63
N ASP A 26 -9.76 4.07 5.78
CA ASP A 26 -9.60 4.14 4.33
C ASP A 26 -9.90 5.56 3.81
N LYS A 27 -9.04 6.02 2.90
CA LYS A 27 -9.22 7.28 2.19
C LYS A 27 -10.03 7.05 0.92
N THR A 28 -10.98 7.94 0.66
CA THR A 28 -11.83 7.86 -0.53
C THR A 28 -11.30 8.69 -1.70
N PHE A 29 -10.62 9.80 -1.43
CA PHE A 29 -10.15 10.73 -2.47
C PHE A 29 -8.73 11.23 -2.17
N SER A 30 -7.87 11.24 -3.19
CA SER A 30 -6.57 11.90 -3.15
C SER A 30 -6.66 13.28 -3.80
N LYS A 31 -6.33 14.31 -3.03
CA LYS A 31 -6.26 15.70 -3.54
C LYS A 31 -5.04 15.91 -4.42
N GLU A 32 -3.96 15.20 -4.10
CA GLU A 32 -2.66 15.27 -4.77
C GLU A 32 -2.77 14.71 -6.19
N GLU A 33 -3.41 13.56 -6.37
CA GLU A 33 -3.62 12.92 -7.68
C GLU A 33 -4.92 13.32 -8.36
N ARG A 34 -5.80 14.06 -7.68
CA ARG A 34 -7.13 14.48 -8.17
C ARG A 34 -8.00 13.31 -8.65
N ARG A 35 -8.00 12.19 -7.91
CA ARG A 35 -8.81 11.00 -8.22
C ARG A 35 -9.38 10.34 -6.96
N TYR A 36 -10.40 9.51 -7.17
CA TYR A 36 -10.88 8.58 -6.16
C TYR A 36 -9.89 7.42 -5.99
N LEU A 37 -9.72 7.01 -4.75
CA LEU A 37 -8.87 5.89 -4.36
C LEU A 37 -9.66 4.60 -4.34
N ALA A 38 -9.00 3.50 -4.70
CA ALA A 38 -9.59 2.18 -4.66
C ALA A 38 -10.10 1.90 -3.23
N GLN A 39 -11.34 1.38 -3.18
CA GLN A 39 -11.98 0.91 -1.96
C GLN A 39 -11.97 -0.61 -1.95
N TRP A 40 -12.33 -1.20 -0.81
CA TRP A 40 -12.40 -2.64 -0.68
C TRP A 40 -13.24 -3.24 -1.82
N PRO A 41 -12.69 -4.14 -2.64
CA PRO A 41 -13.40 -4.64 -3.80
C PRO A 41 -14.58 -5.50 -3.39
N VAL A 42 -15.68 -5.36 -4.11
CA VAL A 42 -16.82 -6.27 -3.98
C VAL A 42 -16.41 -7.61 -4.56
N PHE A 43 -16.72 -8.68 -3.83
CA PHE A 43 -16.39 -10.03 -4.26
C PHE A 43 -17.35 -10.49 -5.37
N HIS A 44 -16.79 -10.79 -6.54
CA HIS A 44 -17.49 -11.36 -7.69
C HIS A 44 -16.73 -12.59 -8.19
N ILE A 45 -17.42 -13.72 -8.34
CA ILE A 45 -16.77 -14.99 -8.67
C ILE A 45 -16.16 -14.95 -10.07
N GLU A 46 -16.80 -14.25 -11.01
CA GLU A 46 -16.32 -14.07 -12.38
C GLU A 46 -14.97 -13.35 -12.39
N GLU A 47 -14.83 -12.30 -11.57
CA GLU A 47 -13.62 -11.49 -11.45
C GLU A 47 -12.46 -12.25 -10.77
N VAL A 48 -12.79 -13.23 -9.94
CA VAL A 48 -11.79 -14.13 -9.35
C VAL A 48 -11.27 -15.11 -10.40
N ILE A 49 -12.16 -15.65 -11.23
CA ILE A 49 -11.82 -16.61 -12.28
C ILE A 49 -11.01 -15.93 -13.40
N ASP A 50 -11.39 -14.71 -13.78
CA ASP A 50 -10.68 -13.94 -14.82
C ASP A 50 -9.41 -13.24 -14.30
N GLY A 51 -9.20 -13.23 -12.98
CA GLY A 51 -8.03 -12.67 -12.31
C GLY A 51 -8.09 -11.16 -12.03
N SER A 52 -9.11 -10.44 -12.51
CA SER A 52 -9.26 -9.00 -12.31
C SER A 52 -9.51 -8.62 -10.85
N TYR A 53 -10.08 -9.53 -10.04
CA TYR A 53 -10.26 -9.32 -8.60
C TYR A 53 -8.91 -9.09 -7.90
N GLY A 54 -7.86 -9.83 -8.28
CA GLY A 54 -6.52 -9.67 -7.72
C GLY A 54 -5.96 -8.27 -7.97
N SER A 55 -6.12 -7.75 -9.19
CA SER A 55 -5.69 -6.39 -9.54
C SER A 55 -6.47 -5.32 -8.76
N LYS A 56 -7.75 -5.53 -8.48
CA LYS A 56 -8.53 -4.60 -7.65
C LYS A 56 -8.06 -4.60 -6.20
N VAL A 57 -7.75 -5.78 -5.65
CA VAL A 57 -7.15 -5.93 -4.31
C VAL A 57 -5.79 -5.23 -4.25
N GLU A 58 -4.92 -5.45 -5.24
CA GLU A 58 -3.61 -4.78 -5.31
C GLU A 58 -3.75 -3.25 -5.37
N SER A 59 -4.66 -2.76 -6.21
CA SER A 59 -4.96 -1.32 -6.31
C SER A 59 -5.44 -0.75 -4.97
N TYR A 60 -6.33 -1.47 -4.27
CA TYR A 60 -6.78 -1.09 -2.93
C TYR A 60 -5.61 -1.01 -1.93
N PHE A 61 -4.79 -2.05 -1.82
CA PHE A 61 -3.67 -2.07 -0.89
C PHE A 61 -2.63 -0.98 -1.20
N SER A 62 -2.37 -0.72 -2.48
CA SER A 62 -1.48 0.36 -2.92
C SER A 62 -2.01 1.74 -2.54
N ASP A 63 -3.31 1.97 -2.74
CA ASP A 63 -3.97 3.25 -2.45
C ASP A 63 -4.13 3.52 -0.94
N GLN A 64 -4.35 2.47 -0.15
CA GLN A 64 -4.54 2.56 1.30
C GLN A 64 -3.24 2.31 2.11
N PHE A 65 -2.08 2.23 1.44
CA PHE A 65 -0.82 1.98 2.13
C PHE A 65 -0.44 3.15 3.06
N PRO A 66 0.01 2.88 4.31
CA PRO A 66 0.40 3.93 5.23
C PRO A 66 1.51 4.82 4.67
N PHE A 67 1.31 6.13 4.81
CA PHE A 67 2.22 7.15 4.29
C PHE A 67 2.47 7.07 2.78
N ARG A 68 1.52 6.56 1.98
CA ARG A 68 1.58 6.48 0.50
C ARG A 68 2.25 7.68 -0.18
N ASN A 69 1.83 8.90 0.14
CA ASN A 69 2.38 10.11 -0.48
C ASN A 69 3.89 10.29 -0.25
N PHE A 70 4.43 9.83 0.89
CA PHE A 70 5.86 9.86 1.16
C PHE A 70 6.61 8.88 0.25
N TRP A 71 6.07 7.68 0.05
CA TRP A 71 6.65 6.66 -0.83
C TRP A 71 6.65 7.10 -2.29
N ILE A 72 5.55 7.69 -2.77
CA ILE A 72 5.44 8.23 -4.14
C ILE A 72 6.49 9.31 -4.37
N GLN A 73 6.66 10.25 -3.42
CA GLN A 73 7.69 11.29 -3.53
C GLN A 73 9.12 10.72 -3.59
N ILE A 74 9.39 9.65 -2.84
CA ILE A 74 10.69 8.95 -2.90
C ILE A 74 10.87 8.33 -4.28
N GLU A 75 9.86 7.61 -4.79
CA GLU A 75 9.92 6.96 -6.09
C GLU A 75 10.14 7.96 -7.22
N GLU A 76 9.37 9.05 -7.23
CA GLU A 76 9.51 10.14 -8.22
C GLU A 76 10.91 10.75 -8.19
N ARG A 77 11.44 11.02 -6.98
CA ARG A 77 12.79 11.54 -6.81
C ARG A 77 13.83 10.55 -7.33
N LEU A 78 13.74 9.27 -6.98
CA LEU A 78 14.67 8.24 -7.44
C LEU A 78 14.63 8.07 -8.97
N ARG A 79 13.43 8.08 -9.56
CA ARG A 79 13.23 7.98 -11.00
C ARG A 79 13.85 9.17 -11.75
N GLY A 80 13.80 10.38 -11.19
CA GLY A 80 14.44 11.56 -11.77
C GLY A 80 15.97 11.57 -11.71
N PHE A 81 16.59 10.70 -10.91
CA PHE A 81 18.05 10.55 -10.82
C PHE A 81 18.62 9.50 -11.80
N LEU A 82 17.78 8.61 -12.33
CA LEU A 82 18.14 7.55 -13.28
C LEU A 82 17.88 8.00 -14.73
#